data_AF-Q2IDI0-F1
#
_entry.id   AF-Q2IDI0-F1
#
_cell.length_a   1.000
_cell.length_b   1.000
_cell.length_c   1.000
_cell.angle_alpha   90.00
_cell.angle_beta   90.00
_cell.angle_gamma   90.00
#
_symmetry.space_group_name_H-M   'P 1'
#
loop_
_entity.id
_entity.type
_entity.pdbx_description
1 polymer ?
#
loop_
_entity_poly.entity_id
_entity_poly.type
_entity_poly.pdbx_seq_one_letter_code
_entity_poly.pdbx_strand_id
1 'polypeptide(L)'
;MFRDRTARSTFDGVHRSGADAASAAGRAPGPTCTHASVVRIRGLRAGARGSRPVRWRAMTTTATATRAIGKVKGTLLVSRMNYLRAQGSESAERVLRRLTVADQAVLRGTLDPVAWYPADLLIRVELTIAALLARGDRSAMFLAMGRHTAETNLAPAGAHRAYLREGEPHHLLRSVPALYAASHTSGSRTYEPSGARAAVVRTHGGDEVTADDCLTAVGWLGRAIELSGGKAVKVVETHCRARGAASCEYRCEWT
;
A
#
# COMPACT_ATOMS: atom_id res chain seq x y z
N MET A 1 -52.98 29.59 13.28
CA MET A 1 -53.41 30.80 12.55
C MET A 1 -52.54 30.91 11.31
N PHE A 2 -53.18 30.82 10.15
CA PHE A 2 -52.63 30.66 8.81
C PHE A 2 -52.06 31.98 8.23
N ARG A 3 -50.94 31.89 7.50
CA ARG A 3 -50.61 32.52 6.19
C ARG A 3 -49.08 32.52 6.01
N ASP A 4 -48.49 31.66 5.17
CA ASP A 4 -48.46 31.67 3.69
C ASP A 4 -47.41 32.65 3.11
N ARG A 5 -46.34 32.07 2.53
CA ARG A 5 -45.72 32.56 1.29
C ARG A 5 -44.90 31.48 0.61
N THR A 6 -45.45 31.04 -0.50
CA THR A 6 -44.90 30.28 -1.61
C THR A 6 -43.80 31.05 -2.37
N ALA A 7 -42.81 30.32 -2.90
CA ALA A 7 -42.19 30.62 -4.20
C ALA A 7 -41.48 29.37 -4.76
N ARG A 8 -42.04 28.83 -5.85
CA ARG A 8 -41.41 27.89 -6.78
C ARG A 8 -40.69 28.70 -7.87
N SER A 9 -39.58 28.17 -8.39
CA SER A 9 -39.11 28.41 -9.76
C SER A 9 -38.21 27.22 -10.13
N THR A 10 -38.68 26.17 -10.81
CA THR A 10 -38.73 25.98 -12.28
C THR A 10 -37.48 26.48 -13.02
N PHE A 11 -36.71 25.53 -13.54
CA PHE A 11 -35.81 25.70 -14.67
C PHE A 11 -36.00 24.48 -15.58
N ASP A 12 -36.65 24.69 -16.71
CA ASP A 12 -36.87 23.73 -17.79
C ASP A 12 -35.79 23.90 -18.87
N GLY A 13 -35.24 22.76 -19.33
CA GLY A 13 -34.94 22.45 -20.74
C GLY A 13 -33.88 23.27 -21.50
N VAL A 14 -33.22 22.81 -22.58
CA VAL A 14 -33.49 21.76 -23.56
C VAL A 14 -32.26 21.64 -24.51
N HIS A 15 -32.02 20.43 -25.07
CA HIS A 15 -31.29 20.06 -26.33
C HIS A 15 -29.75 20.21 -26.40
N ARG A 16 -28.96 19.37 -27.12
CA ARG A 16 -29.13 18.33 -28.16
C ARG A 16 -27.82 17.50 -28.22
N SER A 17 -27.86 16.15 -28.17
CA SER A 17 -27.64 15.20 -29.27
C SER A 17 -26.30 15.26 -30.04
N GLY A 18 -25.59 14.13 -30.08
CA GLY A 18 -24.52 13.85 -31.05
C GLY A 18 -23.94 12.44 -30.82
N ALA A 19 -24.43 11.47 -31.59
CA ALA A 19 -23.94 10.10 -31.68
C ALA A 19 -22.85 9.97 -32.77
N ASP A 20 -22.20 8.79 -32.77
CA ASP A 20 -21.46 8.09 -33.85
C ASP A 20 -20.04 7.70 -33.39
N ALA A 21 -19.70 6.43 -33.10
CA ALA A 21 -19.74 5.18 -33.87
C ALA A 21 -18.40 4.85 -34.58
N ALA A 22 -18.01 3.57 -34.46
CA ALA A 22 -16.96 2.83 -35.17
C ALA A 22 -15.49 3.07 -34.70
N SER A 23 -14.57 2.10 -34.67
CA SER A 23 -14.52 0.81 -35.37
C SER A 23 -13.48 -0.15 -34.75
N ALA A 24 -13.83 -1.45 -34.78
CA ALA A 24 -13.01 -2.65 -35.04
C ALA A 24 -11.47 -2.58 -34.84
N ALA A 25 -10.90 -3.41 -33.95
CA ALA A 25 -10.57 -4.83 -34.21
C ALA A 25 -9.50 -5.03 -35.31
N GLY A 26 -8.26 -5.26 -34.87
CA GLY A 26 -7.18 -5.81 -35.68
C GLY A 26 -6.46 -6.89 -34.88
N ARG A 27 -6.81 -8.15 -35.15
CA ARG A 27 -6.20 -9.35 -34.55
C ARG A 27 -5.51 -10.14 -35.67
N ALA A 28 -4.37 -10.72 -35.31
CA ALA A 28 -3.61 -11.80 -35.97
C ALA A 28 -2.68 -11.41 -37.13
N PRO A 29 -1.62 -12.22 -37.45
CA PRO A 29 -1.28 -13.55 -36.92
C PRO A 29 0.18 -13.70 -36.42
N GLY A 30 0.41 -14.73 -35.61
CA GLY A 30 1.75 -15.31 -35.44
C GLY A 30 2.03 -16.40 -36.49
N PRO A 31 3.30 -16.76 -36.69
CA PRO A 31 3.73 -18.11 -37.03
C PRO A 31 4.76 -18.61 -35.99
N THR A 32 4.43 -19.65 -35.23
CA THR A 32 4.80 -21.06 -35.45
C THR A 32 6.30 -21.40 -35.42
N CYS A 33 6.60 -22.23 -34.41
CA CYS A 33 7.31 -23.50 -34.50
C CYS A 33 8.85 -23.54 -34.57
N THR A 34 9.35 -24.37 -33.63
CA THR A 34 10.39 -25.41 -33.78
C THR A 34 11.85 -24.99 -33.94
N HIS A 35 12.65 -25.30 -32.91
CA HIS A 35 13.44 -26.54 -32.94
C HIS A 35 13.92 -26.94 -31.54
N ALA A 36 13.42 -28.10 -31.08
CA ALA A 36 14.01 -28.87 -30.01
C ALA A 36 15.31 -29.50 -30.52
N SER A 37 16.43 -29.13 -29.91
CA SER A 37 17.71 -29.79 -30.19
C SER A 37 17.76 -31.12 -29.45
N VAL A 38 17.57 -32.20 -30.22
CA VAL A 38 17.78 -33.59 -29.78
C VAL A 38 19.28 -33.84 -29.70
N VAL A 39 19.82 -33.94 -28.49
CA VAL A 39 21.17 -34.48 -28.28
C VAL A 39 21.08 -36.00 -28.27
N ARG A 40 21.61 -36.63 -29.33
CA ARG A 40 21.85 -38.08 -29.39
C ARG A 40 23.00 -38.43 -28.45
N ILE A 41 22.73 -39.21 -27.41
CA ILE A 41 23.78 -39.90 -26.66
C ILE A 41 23.91 -41.32 -27.22
N ARG A 42 25.08 -41.58 -27.80
CA ARG A 42 25.53 -42.90 -28.26
C ARG A 42 25.64 -43.85 -27.06
N GLY A 43 25.14 -45.07 -27.25
CA GLY A 43 25.17 -46.13 -26.25
C GLY A 43 26.59 -46.53 -25.84
N LEU A 44 26.73 -46.85 -24.56
CA LEU A 44 27.86 -47.57 -24.02
C LEU A 44 27.36 -48.80 -23.26
N ARG A 45 28.07 -49.89 -23.53
CA ARG A 45 27.74 -51.28 -23.23
C ARG A 45 27.80 -51.58 -21.74
N ALA A 46 27.00 -52.59 -21.36
CA ALA A 46 27.00 -53.25 -20.08
C ALA A 46 28.36 -53.86 -19.72
N GLY A 47 28.81 -53.61 -18.50
CA GLY A 47 29.95 -54.27 -17.86
C GLY A 47 29.70 -54.33 -16.36
N ALA A 48 29.41 -55.53 -15.86
CA ALA A 48 29.08 -55.80 -14.47
C ALA A 48 30.33 -55.87 -13.57
N ARG A 49 30.13 -55.45 -12.31
CA ARG A 49 30.79 -55.84 -11.04
C ARG A 49 31.49 -54.69 -10.30
N GLY A 50 31.05 -54.48 -9.05
CA GLY A 50 31.73 -53.65 -8.05
C GLY A 50 30.86 -52.52 -7.49
N SER A 51 29.86 -52.85 -6.69
CA SER A 51 29.07 -51.89 -5.90
C SER A 51 29.94 -51.24 -4.81
N ARG A 52 30.50 -50.07 -5.11
CA ARG A 52 31.01 -49.13 -4.09
C ARG A 52 29.86 -48.19 -3.70
N PRO A 53 29.62 -47.94 -2.40
CA PRO A 53 28.55 -47.05 -1.99
C PRO A 53 28.85 -45.63 -2.51
N VAL A 54 27.98 -45.11 -3.36
CA VAL A 54 27.98 -43.71 -3.76
C VAL A 54 27.71 -42.91 -2.49
N ARG A 55 28.76 -42.28 -1.95
CA ARG A 55 28.60 -41.24 -0.93
C ARG A 55 27.92 -40.06 -1.61
N TRP A 56 26.61 -39.97 -1.45
CA TRP A 56 25.85 -38.76 -1.71
C TRP A 56 26.44 -37.66 -0.83
N ARG A 57 27.32 -36.82 -1.40
CA ARG A 57 27.58 -35.51 -0.82
C ARG A 57 26.23 -34.82 -0.84
N ALA A 58 25.62 -34.66 0.34
CA ALA A 58 24.49 -33.77 0.51
C ALA A 58 24.90 -32.44 -0.12
N MET A 59 24.25 -32.07 -1.22
CA MET A 59 24.24 -30.70 -1.67
C MET A 59 23.63 -29.94 -0.51
N THR A 60 24.46 -29.24 0.24
CA THR A 60 24.00 -28.23 1.19
C THR A 60 23.22 -27.24 0.35
N THR A 61 21.90 -27.39 0.36
CA THR A 61 20.99 -26.35 -0.10
C THR A 61 21.38 -25.13 0.71
N THR A 62 22.11 -24.20 0.09
CA THR A 62 22.37 -22.91 0.69
C THR A 62 21.00 -22.33 0.96
N ALA A 63 20.56 -22.37 2.21
CA ALA A 63 19.35 -21.70 2.64
C ALA A 63 19.57 -20.24 2.23
N THR A 64 18.83 -19.80 1.22
CA THR A 64 18.77 -18.38 0.87
C THR A 64 18.45 -17.67 2.17
N ALA A 65 19.41 -16.93 2.71
CA ALA A 65 19.21 -16.19 3.94
C ALA A 65 17.99 -15.30 3.73
N THR A 66 16.86 -15.68 4.32
CA THR A 66 15.66 -14.85 4.34
C THR A 66 16.09 -13.57 5.02
N ARG A 67 16.29 -12.51 4.23
CA ARG A 67 16.62 -11.19 4.74
C ARG A 67 15.58 -10.86 5.80
N ALA A 68 16.02 -10.59 7.03
CA ALA A 68 15.12 -10.27 8.12
C ALA A 68 14.34 -9.00 7.75
N ILE A 69 13.08 -9.18 7.37
CA ILE A 69 12.16 -8.08 7.11
C ILE A 69 11.78 -7.50 8.47
N GLY A 70 11.75 -6.16 8.56
CA GLY A 70 11.37 -5.44 9.76
C GLY A 70 9.96 -5.79 10.23
N LYS A 71 9.58 -5.22 11.37
CA LYS A 71 8.26 -5.40 11.97
C LYS A 71 7.49 -4.10 11.96
N VAL A 72 6.17 -4.23 11.91
CA VAL A 72 5.21 -3.14 12.04
C VAL A 72 4.29 -3.35 13.23
N LYS A 73 3.79 -2.24 13.77
CA LYS A 73 2.83 -2.26 14.87
C LYS A 73 1.46 -2.73 14.38
N GLY A 74 0.76 -3.50 15.22
CA GLY A 74 -0.57 -4.06 14.90
C GLY A 74 -1.61 -3.02 14.51
N THR A 75 -1.48 -1.77 14.99
CA THR A 75 -2.31 -0.64 14.56
C THR A 75 -2.38 -0.48 13.04
N LEU A 76 -1.30 -0.76 12.30
CA LEU A 76 -1.32 -0.69 10.83
C LEU A 76 -2.20 -1.78 10.23
N LEU A 77 -2.08 -3.03 10.68
CA LEU A 77 -2.91 -4.14 10.21
C LEU A 77 -4.39 -3.92 10.56
N VAL A 78 -4.67 -3.49 11.79
CA VAL A 78 -6.03 -3.14 12.23
C VAL A 78 -6.64 -2.08 11.30
N SER A 79 -5.87 -1.04 10.97
CA SER A 79 -6.33 0.00 10.06
C SER A 79 -6.62 -0.52 8.65
N ARG A 80 -5.81 -1.43 8.10
CA ARG A 80 -6.07 -2.05 6.78
C ARG A 80 -7.30 -2.96 6.81
N MET A 81 -7.49 -3.71 7.89
CA MET A 81 -8.70 -4.53 8.06
C MET A 81 -9.95 -3.68 8.21
N ASN A 82 -9.88 -2.54 8.90
CA ASN A 82 -10.99 -1.59 8.98
C ASN A 82 -11.28 -0.94 7.63
N TYR A 83 -10.24 -0.55 6.89
CA TYR A 83 -10.38 -0.05 5.52
C TYR A 83 -11.11 -1.07 4.63
N LEU A 84 -10.70 -2.34 4.70
CA LEU A 84 -11.34 -3.42 3.94
C LEU A 84 -12.79 -3.64 4.30
N ARG A 85 -13.13 -3.65 5.59
CA ARG A 85 -14.52 -3.77 6.05
C ARG A 85 -15.38 -2.61 5.57
N ALA A 86 -14.81 -1.41 5.49
CA ALA A 86 -15.48 -0.24 4.92
C ALA A 86 -15.75 -0.36 3.41
N GLN A 87 -15.00 -1.22 2.69
CA GLN A 87 -15.29 -1.58 1.29
C GLN A 87 -16.38 -2.68 1.15
N GLY A 88 -16.96 -3.14 2.26
CA GLY A 88 -17.95 -4.22 2.32
C GLY A 88 -17.37 -5.53 2.85
N SER A 89 -18.19 -6.26 3.62
CA SER A 89 -17.80 -7.54 4.25
C SER A 89 -17.37 -8.60 3.22
N GLU A 90 -18.02 -8.64 2.06
CA GLU A 90 -17.65 -9.53 0.96
C GLU A 90 -16.26 -9.18 0.39
N SER A 91 -15.95 -7.89 0.25
CA SER A 91 -14.63 -7.41 -0.22
C SER A 91 -13.52 -7.86 0.72
N ALA A 92 -13.73 -7.76 2.04
CA ALA A 92 -12.77 -8.22 3.03
C ALA A 92 -12.51 -9.73 2.91
N GLU A 93 -13.56 -10.54 2.84
CA GLU A 93 -13.41 -11.99 2.70
C GLU A 93 -12.78 -12.41 1.36
N ARG A 94 -13.10 -11.71 0.26
CA ARG A 94 -12.45 -11.93 -1.04
C ARG A 94 -10.93 -11.71 -0.98
N VAL A 95 -10.49 -10.68 -0.26
CA VAL A 95 -9.06 -10.39 -0.05
C VAL A 95 -8.41 -11.45 0.83
N LEU A 96 -9.01 -11.76 1.98
CA LEU A 96 -8.47 -12.76 2.91
C LEU A 96 -8.27 -14.13 2.24
N ARG A 97 -9.24 -14.59 1.43
CA ARG A 97 -9.12 -15.87 0.71
C ARG A 97 -7.94 -15.94 -0.27
N ARG A 98 -7.37 -14.80 -0.68
CA ARG A 98 -6.22 -14.76 -1.60
C ARG A 98 -4.87 -14.79 -0.90
N LEU A 99 -4.84 -14.58 0.42
CA LEU A 99 -3.64 -14.65 1.25
C LEU A 99 -3.33 -16.10 1.64
N THR A 100 -2.12 -16.33 2.16
CA THR A 100 -1.72 -17.66 2.64
C THR A 100 -2.56 -18.10 3.85
N VAL A 101 -2.61 -19.40 4.14
CA VAL A 101 -3.34 -19.92 5.32
C VAL A 101 -2.79 -19.31 6.62
N ALA A 102 -1.47 -19.11 6.71
CA ALA A 102 -0.83 -18.49 7.85
C ALA A 102 -1.24 -17.01 8.02
N ASP A 103 -1.21 -16.24 6.94
CA ASP A 103 -1.64 -14.83 6.96
C ASP A 103 -3.13 -14.72 7.31
N GLN A 104 -3.97 -15.61 6.76
CA GLN A 104 -5.40 -15.68 7.09
C GLN A 104 -5.63 -15.95 8.57
N ALA A 105 -4.88 -16.89 9.17
CA ALA A 105 -5.01 -17.20 10.59
C ALA A 105 -4.71 -15.98 11.48
N VAL A 106 -3.68 -15.19 11.12
CA VAL A 106 -3.35 -13.94 11.83
C VAL A 106 -4.47 -12.90 11.66
N LEU A 107 -4.91 -12.65 10.43
CA LEU A 107 -5.82 -11.54 10.11
C LEU A 107 -7.29 -11.82 10.48
N ARG A 108 -7.69 -13.10 10.57
CA ARG A 108 -9.01 -13.51 11.06
C ARG A 108 -9.07 -13.60 12.58
N GLY A 109 -7.92 -13.71 13.25
CA GLY A 109 -7.83 -13.64 14.70
C GLY A 109 -8.00 -12.22 15.24
N THR A 110 -7.90 -12.10 16.56
CA THR A 110 -7.85 -10.80 17.23
C THR A 110 -6.47 -10.18 17.03
N LEU A 111 -6.41 -9.11 16.23
CA LEU A 111 -5.19 -8.32 16.05
C LEU A 111 -4.98 -7.42 17.28
N ASP A 112 -3.94 -7.71 18.06
CA ASP A 112 -3.45 -6.81 19.11
C ASP A 112 -2.79 -5.57 18.46
N PRO A 113 -3.32 -4.35 18.68
CA PRO A 113 -2.75 -3.13 18.14
C PRO A 113 -1.32 -2.84 18.63
N VAL A 114 -0.93 -3.34 19.80
CA VAL A 114 0.37 -3.07 20.42
C VAL A 114 1.42 -4.13 20.07
N ALA A 115 1.01 -5.30 19.59
CA ALA A 115 1.95 -6.33 19.15
C ALA A 115 2.71 -5.94 17.88
N TRP A 116 3.86 -6.58 17.68
CA TRP A 116 4.69 -6.43 16.48
C TRP A 116 4.44 -7.58 15.52
N TYR A 117 4.21 -7.25 14.26
CA TYR A 117 3.93 -8.20 13.17
C TYR A 117 4.98 -8.06 12.08
N PRO A 118 5.25 -9.12 11.30
CA PRO A 118 6.13 -9.02 10.14
C PRO A 118 5.67 -7.94 9.15
N ALA A 119 6.56 -7.07 8.69
CA ALA A 119 6.19 -5.97 7.79
C ALA A 119 5.72 -6.46 6.41
N ASP A 120 6.24 -7.60 5.95
CA ASP A 120 5.81 -8.25 4.71
C ASP A 120 4.37 -8.74 4.75
N LEU A 121 3.80 -9.05 5.93
CA LEU A 121 2.38 -9.33 6.07
C LEU A 121 1.54 -8.09 5.66
N LEU A 122 1.93 -6.90 6.12
CA LEU A 122 1.24 -5.66 5.76
C LEU A 122 1.33 -5.42 4.23
N ILE A 123 2.52 -5.56 3.66
CA ILE A 123 2.76 -5.41 2.22
C ILE A 123 1.88 -6.40 1.44
N ARG A 124 1.90 -7.70 1.79
CA ARG A 124 1.06 -8.72 1.12
C ARG A 124 -0.42 -8.38 1.19
N VAL A 125 -0.90 -7.90 2.34
CA VAL A 125 -2.29 -7.44 2.48
C VAL A 125 -2.56 -6.31 1.49
N GLU A 126 -1.82 -5.21 1.56
CA GLU A 126 -2.07 -4.02 0.73
C GLU A 126 -1.97 -4.28 -0.77
N LEU A 127 -0.97 -5.06 -1.21
CA LEU A 127 -0.85 -5.48 -2.61
C LEU A 127 -2.04 -6.31 -3.05
N THR A 128 -2.57 -7.17 -2.19
CA THR A 128 -3.76 -8.00 -2.46
C THR A 128 -5.03 -7.16 -2.51
N ILE A 129 -5.19 -6.19 -1.60
CA ILE A 129 -6.27 -5.20 -1.64
C ILE A 129 -6.29 -4.50 -3.00
N ALA A 130 -5.15 -3.92 -3.39
CA ALA A 130 -5.02 -3.18 -4.63
C ALA A 130 -5.27 -4.07 -5.86
N ALA A 131 -4.74 -5.29 -5.88
CA ALA A 131 -4.94 -6.21 -7.00
C ALA A 131 -6.41 -6.59 -7.23
N LEU A 132 -7.21 -6.69 -6.16
CA LEU A 132 -8.60 -7.14 -6.26
C LEU A 132 -9.61 -5.99 -6.35
N LEU A 133 -9.31 -4.84 -5.76
CA LEU A 133 -10.30 -3.80 -5.49
C LEU A 133 -10.01 -2.45 -6.17
N ALA A 134 -8.82 -2.22 -6.75
CA ALA A 134 -8.44 -0.91 -7.27
C ALA A 134 -9.27 -0.41 -8.46
N ARG A 135 -10.02 -1.29 -9.15
CA ARG A 135 -10.90 -0.96 -10.29
C ARG A 135 -10.25 -0.04 -11.34
N GLY A 136 -8.96 -0.25 -11.62
CA GLY A 136 -8.20 0.51 -12.61
C GLY A 136 -7.42 1.71 -12.07
N ASP A 137 -7.64 2.13 -10.82
CA ASP A 137 -6.87 3.21 -10.19
C ASP A 137 -6.17 2.73 -8.91
N ARG A 138 -5.04 2.07 -9.12
CA ARG A 138 -4.18 1.56 -8.05
C ARG A 138 -3.68 2.68 -7.16
N SER A 139 -3.28 3.80 -7.74
CA SER A 139 -2.69 4.93 -7.02
C SER A 139 -3.68 5.58 -6.06
N ALA A 140 -4.91 5.85 -6.53
CA ALA A 140 -5.98 6.37 -5.69
C ALA A 140 -6.30 5.43 -4.51
N MET A 141 -6.17 4.12 -4.71
CA MET A 141 -6.38 3.15 -3.64
C MET A 141 -5.39 3.29 -2.49
N PHE A 142 -4.09 3.38 -2.80
CA PHE A 142 -3.05 3.55 -1.76
C PHE A 142 -3.17 4.91 -1.06
N LEU A 143 -3.50 5.97 -1.82
CA LEU A 143 -3.83 7.27 -1.23
C LEU A 143 -5.01 7.16 -0.25
N ALA A 144 -6.09 6.48 -0.65
CA ALA A 144 -7.27 6.28 0.20
C ALA A 144 -6.97 5.44 1.45
N MET A 145 -6.16 4.38 1.34
CA MET A 145 -5.70 3.60 2.51
C MET A 145 -4.91 4.47 3.49
N GLY A 146 -4.01 5.31 2.99
CA GLY A 146 -3.26 6.26 3.80
C GLY A 146 -4.17 7.25 4.53
N ARG A 147 -5.13 7.85 3.81
CA ARG A 147 -6.12 8.78 4.38
C ARG A 147 -6.96 8.11 5.46
N HIS A 148 -7.49 6.91 5.20
CA HIS A 148 -8.28 6.15 6.17
C HIS A 148 -7.47 5.80 7.43
N THR A 149 -6.18 5.50 7.26
CA THR A 149 -5.27 5.25 8.38
C THR A 149 -5.11 6.49 9.25
N ALA A 150 -4.97 7.68 8.65
CA ALA A 150 -4.90 8.93 9.39
C ALA A 150 -6.20 9.20 10.14
N GLU A 151 -7.36 9.02 9.50
CA GLU A 151 -8.67 9.19 10.14
C GLU A 151 -8.84 8.28 11.34
N THR A 152 -8.51 7.00 11.20
CA THR A 152 -8.65 6.02 12.29
C THR A 152 -7.69 6.34 13.44
N ASN A 153 -6.43 6.64 13.13
CA ASN A 153 -5.42 6.83 14.16
C ASN A 153 -5.54 8.18 14.88
N LEU A 154 -6.06 9.21 14.21
CA LEU A 154 -6.16 10.58 14.75
C LEU A 154 -7.58 10.95 15.19
N ALA A 155 -8.58 10.08 14.97
CA ALA A 155 -9.93 10.22 15.52
C ALA A 155 -9.91 10.39 17.06
N PRO A 156 -10.99 10.89 17.68
CA PRO A 156 -11.05 11.08 19.14
C PRO A 156 -10.66 9.86 19.98
N ALA A 157 -10.99 8.65 19.53
CA ALA A 157 -10.61 7.39 20.17
C ALA A 157 -9.37 6.70 19.53
N GLY A 158 -8.70 7.39 18.60
CA GLY A 158 -7.55 6.87 17.87
C GLY A 158 -6.27 6.89 18.69
N ALA A 159 -5.39 5.91 18.46
CA ALA A 159 -4.15 5.73 19.22
C ALA A 159 -3.19 6.94 19.15
N HIS A 160 -3.32 7.80 18.13
CA HIS A 160 -2.46 8.95 17.90
C HIS A 160 -3.19 10.29 18.10
N ARG A 161 -4.40 10.29 18.70
CA ARG A 161 -5.20 11.50 18.91
C ARG A 161 -4.43 12.63 19.62
N ALA A 162 -3.55 12.28 20.57
CA ALA A 162 -2.78 13.23 21.36
C ALA A 162 -1.81 14.11 20.53
N TYR A 163 -1.45 13.67 19.31
CA TYR A 163 -0.57 14.42 18.40
C TYR A 163 -1.31 15.43 17.52
N LEU A 164 -2.64 15.43 17.56
CA LEU A 164 -3.48 16.34 16.81
C LEU A 164 -3.84 17.56 17.67
N ARG A 165 -3.46 18.73 17.17
CA ARG A 165 -3.88 20.04 17.68
C ARG A 165 -4.54 20.82 16.57
N GLU A 166 -5.71 21.36 16.87
CA GLU A 166 -6.50 22.13 15.91
C GLU A 166 -5.75 23.41 15.55
N GLY A 167 -5.67 23.70 14.24
CA GLY A 167 -4.95 24.87 13.72
C GLY A 167 -3.42 24.73 13.71
N GLU A 168 -2.84 23.63 14.19
CA GLU A 168 -1.39 23.45 14.29
C GLU A 168 -0.82 22.28 13.47
N PRO A 169 -0.86 22.29 12.11
CA PRO A 169 -0.25 21.23 11.30
C PRO A 169 1.24 21.00 11.58
N HIS A 170 2.00 22.04 11.90
CA HIS A 170 3.41 21.89 12.28
C HIS A 170 3.61 21.09 13.57
N HIS A 171 2.68 21.17 14.54
CA HIS A 171 2.76 20.38 15.76
C HIS A 171 2.67 18.87 15.47
N LEU A 172 1.69 18.50 14.64
CA LEU A 172 1.54 17.13 14.16
C LEU A 172 2.76 16.68 13.36
N LEU A 173 3.18 17.47 12.36
CA LEU A 173 4.26 17.08 11.45
C LEU A 173 5.61 16.90 12.18
N ARG A 174 5.87 17.72 13.20
CA ARG A 174 7.04 17.55 14.08
C ARG A 174 7.03 16.22 14.82
N SER A 175 5.86 15.62 15.04
CA SER A 175 5.69 14.33 15.73
C SER A 175 5.80 13.12 14.79
N VAL A 176 5.79 13.32 13.47
CA VAL A 176 5.85 12.23 12.47
C VAL A 176 7.07 11.32 12.61
N PRO A 177 8.30 11.83 12.89
CA PRO A 177 9.45 10.97 13.19
C PRO A 177 9.19 9.97 14.32
N ALA A 178 8.65 10.45 15.45
CA ALA A 178 8.35 9.61 16.61
C ALA A 178 7.23 8.61 16.33
N LEU A 179 6.16 9.04 15.66
CA LEU A 179 5.05 8.18 15.24
C LEU A 179 5.52 7.04 14.32
N TYR A 180 6.43 7.33 13.40
CA TYR A 180 7.00 6.34 12.51
C TYR A 180 7.83 5.30 13.27
N ALA A 181 8.73 5.75 14.16
CA ALA A 181 9.57 4.87 14.98
C ALA A 181 8.75 4.01 15.96
N ALA A 182 7.64 4.52 16.47
CA ALA A 182 6.72 3.75 17.31
C ALA A 182 5.98 2.65 16.53
N SER A 183 5.91 2.77 15.19
CA SER A 183 5.13 1.90 14.32
C SER A 183 5.96 0.95 13.45
N HIS A 184 7.27 1.19 13.32
CA HIS A 184 8.18 0.44 12.44
C HIS A 184 9.51 0.16 13.16
N THR A 185 10.07 -1.03 12.99
CA THR A 185 11.40 -1.36 13.51
C THR A 185 12.53 -1.06 12.53
N SER A 186 12.21 -0.74 11.27
CA SER A 186 13.21 -0.41 10.24
C SER A 186 12.88 0.92 9.57
N GLY A 187 13.95 1.62 9.18
CA GLY A 187 13.86 2.97 8.64
C GLY A 187 13.64 4.05 9.69
N SER A 188 13.68 5.30 9.25
CA SER A 188 13.44 6.47 10.10
C SER A 188 12.78 7.57 9.29
N ARG A 189 12.16 8.54 9.98
CA ARG A 189 11.65 9.76 9.35
C ARG A 189 12.29 11.00 9.93
N THR A 190 12.42 12.01 9.09
CA THR A 190 12.79 13.37 9.47
C THR A 190 11.68 14.34 9.11
N TYR A 191 11.67 15.48 9.79
CA TYR A 191 10.74 16.58 9.56
C TYR A 191 11.53 17.88 9.53
N GLU A 192 11.27 18.71 8.54
CA GLU A 192 11.89 20.00 8.33
C GLU A 192 10.82 21.04 7.94
N PRO A 193 10.58 22.10 8.73
CA PRO A 193 9.71 23.18 8.30
C PRO A 193 10.39 23.95 7.16
N SER A 194 9.64 24.24 6.08
CA SER A 194 10.13 25.00 4.93
C SER A 194 9.38 26.33 4.75
N GLY A 195 8.55 26.71 5.73
CA GLY A 195 7.76 27.92 5.78
C GLY A 195 6.69 27.83 6.87
N ALA A 196 5.87 28.88 7.04
CA ALA A 196 4.79 28.89 8.03
C ALA A 196 3.61 27.94 7.69
N ARG A 197 3.52 27.51 6.42
CA ARG A 197 2.47 26.60 5.91
C ARG A 197 3.03 25.53 4.98
N ALA A 198 4.32 25.20 5.16
CA ALA A 198 5.02 24.25 4.33
C ALA A 198 6.06 23.48 5.13
N ALA A 199 6.22 22.21 4.81
CA ALA A 199 7.25 21.36 5.43
C ALA A 199 7.66 20.24 4.49
N VAL A 200 8.82 19.65 4.78
CA VAL A 200 9.32 18.46 4.12
C VAL A 200 9.43 17.33 5.15
N VAL A 201 8.87 16.18 4.81
CA VAL A 201 9.05 14.93 5.56
C VAL A 201 9.87 13.99 4.69
N ARG A 202 10.89 13.36 5.26
CA ARG A 202 11.69 12.35 4.54
C ARG A 202 11.68 11.01 5.26
N THR A 203 11.67 9.92 4.50
CA THR A 203 11.86 8.56 5.02
C THR A 203 13.20 8.01 4.53
N HIS A 204 14.02 7.58 5.47
CA HIS A 204 15.37 7.06 5.24
C HIS A 204 15.46 5.60 5.64
N GLY A 205 16.25 4.82 4.90
CA GLY A 205 16.41 3.39 5.16
C GLY A 205 15.07 2.66 5.20
N GLY A 206 15.02 1.56 5.93
CA GLY A 206 13.88 0.66 5.96
C GLY A 206 14.02 -0.43 4.91
N ASP A 207 13.30 -1.53 5.16
CA ASP A 207 13.27 -2.66 4.25
C ASP A 207 12.54 -2.30 2.96
N GLU A 208 12.38 -3.29 2.08
CA GLU A 208 11.84 -3.18 0.72
C GLU A 208 10.73 -2.12 0.59
N VAL A 209 11.09 -0.92 0.07
CA VAL A 209 10.15 0.17 -0.15
C VAL A 209 9.62 0.07 -1.56
N THR A 210 8.29 0.09 -1.68
CA THR A 210 7.59 0.17 -2.96
C THR A 210 7.14 1.61 -3.24
N ALA A 211 6.91 1.93 -4.51
CA ALA A 211 6.33 3.23 -4.87
C ALA A 211 4.90 3.38 -4.33
N ASP A 212 4.18 2.27 -4.15
CA ASP A 212 2.83 2.24 -3.59
C ASP A 212 2.82 2.61 -2.09
N ASP A 213 3.82 2.18 -1.31
CA ASP A 213 3.97 2.55 0.10
C ASP A 213 4.05 4.06 0.26
N CYS A 214 4.76 4.72 -0.66
CA CYS A 214 4.88 6.18 -0.65
C CYS A 214 3.55 6.88 -0.90
N LEU A 215 2.65 6.29 -1.70
CA LEU A 215 1.30 6.83 -1.88
C LEU A 215 0.47 6.71 -0.60
N THR A 216 0.65 5.65 0.20
CA THR A 216 0.02 5.59 1.53
C THR A 216 0.54 6.69 2.46
N ALA A 217 1.84 6.99 2.40
CA ALA A 217 2.44 8.08 3.18
C ALA A 217 1.89 9.46 2.73
N VAL A 218 1.77 9.69 1.42
CA VAL A 218 1.14 10.90 0.86
C VAL A 218 -0.30 11.04 1.37
N GLY A 219 -1.10 9.99 1.27
CA GLY A 219 -2.48 9.99 1.75
C GLY A 219 -2.59 10.25 3.25
N TRP A 220 -1.73 9.61 4.05
CA TRP A 220 -1.71 9.80 5.50
C TRP A 220 -1.31 11.22 5.89
N LEU A 221 -0.22 11.76 5.33
CA LEU A 221 0.26 13.12 5.61
C LEU A 221 -0.78 14.16 5.22
N GLY A 222 -1.37 14.03 4.02
CA GLY A 222 -2.39 14.95 3.55
C GLY A 222 -3.59 15.00 4.48
N ARG A 223 -4.13 13.84 4.85
CA ARG A 223 -5.28 13.78 5.76
C ARG A 223 -4.94 14.24 7.17
N ALA A 224 -3.76 13.93 7.67
CA ALA A 224 -3.36 14.33 9.01
C ALA A 224 -3.21 15.87 9.11
N ILE A 225 -2.69 16.54 8.07
CA ILE A 225 -2.65 18.01 7.99
C ILE A 225 -4.06 18.61 7.98
N GLU A 226 -4.97 18.05 7.18
CA GLU A 226 -6.39 18.49 7.15
C GLU A 226 -7.03 18.38 8.54
N LEU A 227 -6.85 17.25 9.22
CA LEU A 227 -7.37 17.01 10.56
C LEU A 227 -6.73 17.94 11.61
N SER A 228 -5.56 18.48 11.34
CA SER A 228 -4.89 19.50 12.16
C SER A 228 -5.33 20.94 11.81
N GLY A 229 -6.33 21.11 10.94
CA GLY A 229 -6.89 22.41 10.56
C GLY A 229 -6.29 23.05 9.30
N GLY A 230 -5.34 22.40 8.63
CA GLY A 230 -4.83 22.89 7.34
C GLY A 230 -5.89 22.79 6.24
N LYS A 231 -5.98 23.79 5.37
CA LYS A 231 -6.88 23.81 4.20
C LYS A 231 -6.09 23.70 2.90
N ALA A 232 -6.79 23.39 1.81
CA ALA A 232 -6.18 23.26 0.47
C ALA A 232 -4.87 22.45 0.48
N VAL A 233 -4.87 21.34 1.23
CA VAL A 233 -3.66 20.58 1.52
C VAL A 233 -3.14 19.91 0.25
N LYS A 234 -1.84 20.07 0.00
CA LYS A 234 -1.11 19.41 -1.07
C LYS A 234 0.08 18.67 -0.49
N VAL A 235 0.15 17.37 -0.76
CA VAL A 235 1.32 16.55 -0.44
C VAL A 235 1.81 15.89 -1.72
N VAL A 236 3.08 16.10 -2.06
CA VAL A 236 3.71 15.54 -3.26
C VAL A 236 4.94 14.74 -2.88
N GLU A 237 5.02 13.51 -3.39
CA GLU A 237 6.26 12.75 -3.38
C GLU A 237 7.22 13.32 -4.44
N THR A 238 8.32 13.92 -4.02
CA THR A 238 9.33 14.51 -4.94
C THR A 238 10.49 13.55 -5.22
N HIS A 239 10.79 12.65 -4.28
CA HIS A 239 11.84 11.64 -4.39
C HIS A 239 11.33 10.32 -3.84
N CYS A 240 11.74 9.20 -4.43
CA CYS A 240 11.30 7.86 -4.01
C CYS A 240 12.45 6.87 -4.05
N ARG A 241 12.66 6.12 -2.96
CA ARG A 241 13.66 5.06 -2.88
C ARG A 241 13.37 3.92 -3.86
N ALA A 242 12.10 3.59 -4.08
CA ALA A 242 11.70 2.60 -5.08
C ALA A 242 12.06 3.02 -6.52
N ARG A 243 12.37 4.32 -6.73
CA ARG A 243 12.80 4.89 -8.01
C ARG A 243 14.26 5.38 -7.98
N GLY A 244 15.07 4.85 -7.05
CA GLY A 244 16.52 5.07 -6.99
C GLY A 244 16.99 6.27 -6.18
N ALA A 245 16.09 7.03 -5.54
CA ALA A 245 16.51 8.14 -4.68
C ALA A 245 17.07 7.65 -3.33
N ALA A 246 17.88 8.47 -2.66
CA ALA A 246 18.45 8.14 -1.34
C ALA A 246 17.39 8.06 -0.22
N SER A 247 16.31 8.82 -0.35
CA SER A 247 15.19 8.87 0.60
C SER A 247 13.88 9.11 -0.13
N CYS A 248 12.77 8.70 0.48
CA CYS A 248 11.46 9.14 0.01
C CYS A 248 11.19 10.53 0.60
N GLU A 249 10.94 11.54 -0.24
CA GLU A 249 10.69 12.93 0.18
C GLU A 249 9.24 13.31 -0.13
N TYR A 250 8.56 13.87 0.87
CA TYR A 250 7.18 14.35 0.77
C TYR A 250 7.16 15.84 1.10
N ARG A 251 6.82 16.66 0.10
CA ARG A 251 6.61 18.10 0.28
C ARG A 251 5.15 18.35 0.62
N CYS A 252 4.93 19.01 1.75
CA CYS A 252 3.62 19.28 2.33
C CYS A 252 3.38 20.78 2.31
N GLU A 253 2.23 21.22 1.80
CA GLU A 253 1.80 22.61 1.73
C GLU A 253 0.31 22.70 2.11
N TRP A 254 -0.08 23.80 2.76
CA TRP A 254 -1.48 24.06 3.14
C TRP A 254 -1.77 25.58 3.22
N THR A 255 -3.04 25.93 3.44
CA THR A 255 -3.52 27.30 3.67
C THR A 255 -4.31 27.43 4.96
#